data_AF-A0A0J8TFB3-F1
#
_entry.id   AF-A0A0J8TFB3-F1
#
_cell.length_a   1.000
_cell.length_b   1.000
_cell.length_c   1.000
_cell.angle_alpha   90.00
_cell.angle_beta   90.00
_cell.angle_gamma   90.00
#
_symmetry.space_group_name_H-M   'P 1'
#
loop_
_entity.id
_entity.type
_entity.pdbx_description
1 polymer ?
#
loop_
_entity_poly.entity_id
_entity_poly.type
_entity_poly.pdbx_seq_one_letter_code
_entity_poly.pdbx_strand_id
1 'polypeptide(L)'
;MTTVQVIMTLASRQIKRPRPNLSGRPLSLGRLFETLDSDALRSVLRSLCDRHPELGQEVVDTAPRPNITSALQVLSNYQSTLQSSFPLGGNPSSDYAYNRVRPHVMNLLDALNDFTPHFLPPNETHPSTSLNYLDGVTEIIHQLPRWDTPHYNLEEEAAYEEIAKAWALVIREAVSGVAASSCSMGNGIKS
;
A
#
# COMPACT_ATOMS: atom_id res chain seq x y z
N MET A 1 -62.46 57.15 -32.61
CA MET A 1 -61.41 58.00 -33.21
C MET A 1 -60.07 57.33 -32.94
N THR A 2 -59.17 57.40 -33.92
CA THR A 2 -57.72 57.07 -33.87
C THR A 2 -57.36 55.58 -33.70
N THR A 3 -56.38 54.95 -34.38
CA THR A 3 -55.39 55.36 -35.39
C THR A 3 -54.90 54.12 -36.15
N VAL A 4 -54.39 54.39 -37.35
CA VAL A 4 -53.84 53.55 -38.42
C VAL A 4 -52.58 52.74 -38.01
N GLN A 5 -52.43 51.56 -38.64
CA GLN A 5 -51.28 50.66 -38.61
C GLN A 5 -49.97 51.28 -39.13
N VAL A 6 -48.84 50.83 -38.61
CA VAL A 6 -47.61 50.70 -39.42
C VAL A 6 -47.01 49.31 -39.20
N ILE A 7 -46.95 48.55 -40.30
CA ILE A 7 -46.29 47.25 -40.43
C ILE A 7 -44.80 47.53 -40.63
N MET A 8 -43.94 46.95 -39.78
CA MET A 8 -42.49 46.94 -39.98
C MET A 8 -42.05 45.50 -40.25
N THR A 9 -41.74 45.22 -41.51
CA THR A 9 -41.20 43.94 -41.98
C THR A 9 -39.77 43.74 -41.47
N LEU A 10 -39.57 42.79 -40.57
CA LEU A 10 -38.24 42.36 -40.12
C LEU A 10 -37.75 41.21 -41.01
N ALA A 11 -36.72 41.49 -41.82
CA ALA A 11 -36.04 40.52 -42.66
C ALA A 11 -35.45 39.37 -41.81
N SER A 12 -35.74 38.12 -42.20
CA SER A 12 -35.22 36.92 -41.55
C SER A 12 -33.70 36.80 -41.74
N ARG A 13 -32.92 37.20 -40.73
CA ARG A 13 -31.48 36.90 -40.68
C ARG A 13 -31.30 35.39 -40.53
N GLN A 14 -30.91 34.72 -41.61
CA GLN A 14 -30.43 33.35 -41.54
C GLN A 14 -29.10 33.33 -40.79
N ILE A 15 -29.15 32.96 -39.51
CA ILE A 15 -27.98 32.69 -38.69
C ILE A 15 -27.34 31.40 -39.23
N LYS A 16 -26.30 31.54 -40.07
CA LYS A 16 -25.43 30.42 -40.43
C LYS A 16 -24.76 29.93 -39.15
N ARG A 17 -25.19 28.75 -38.66
CA ARG A 17 -24.55 28.09 -37.51
C ARG A 17 -23.07 27.87 -37.86
N PRO A 18 -22.13 28.43 -37.09
CA PRO A 18 -20.72 28.14 -37.30
C PRO A 18 -20.50 26.64 -37.10
N ARG A 19 -19.74 26.01 -38.00
CA ARG A 19 -19.33 24.61 -37.85
C ARG A 19 -18.57 24.49 -36.53
N PRO A 20 -18.84 23.47 -35.70
CA PRO A 20 -18.11 23.30 -34.45
C PRO A 20 -16.62 23.15 -34.81
N ASN A 21 -15.80 24.04 -34.25
CA ASN A 21 -14.36 23.98 -34.43
C ASN A 21 -13.88 22.59 -34.00
N LEU A 22 -13.20 21.89 -34.90
CA LEU A 22 -12.55 20.59 -34.66
C LEU A 22 -11.36 20.69 -33.68
N SER A 23 -11.11 21.86 -33.09
CA SER A 23 -10.27 22.02 -31.92
C SER A 23 -10.96 21.30 -30.74
N GLY A 24 -10.75 19.99 -30.68
CA GLY A 24 -11.33 19.11 -29.68
C GLY A 24 -11.06 19.65 -28.28
N ARG A 25 -12.04 19.51 -27.39
CA ARG A 25 -11.83 19.77 -25.97
C ARG A 25 -10.58 19.00 -25.49
N PRO A 26 -9.74 19.60 -24.63
CA PRO A 26 -8.62 18.86 -24.04
C PRO A 26 -9.17 17.61 -23.33
N LEU A 27 -8.36 16.54 -23.32
CA LEU A 27 -8.71 15.29 -22.66
C LEU A 27 -9.10 15.58 -21.21
N SER A 28 -10.27 15.09 -20.77
CA SER A 28 -10.69 15.30 -19.39
C SER A 28 -9.79 14.51 -18.45
N LEU A 29 -9.63 15.00 -17.22
CA LEU A 29 -8.80 14.35 -16.20
C LEU A 29 -9.23 12.89 -15.96
N GLY A 30 -10.53 12.62 -15.91
CA GLY A 30 -11.05 11.25 -15.76
C GLY A 30 -10.61 10.33 -16.89
N ARG A 31 -10.64 10.79 -18.15
CA ARG A 31 -10.17 10.00 -19.30
C ARG A 31 -8.66 9.82 -19.30
N LEU A 32 -7.91 10.76 -18.75
CA LEU A 32 -6.47 10.57 -18.57
C LEU A 32 -6.19 9.48 -17.53
N PHE A 33 -6.86 9.51 -16.37
CA PHE A 33 -6.69 8.48 -15.35
C PHE A 33 -7.07 7.07 -15.82
N GLU A 34 -8.09 6.94 -16.68
CA GLU A 34 -8.45 5.66 -17.31
C GLU A 34 -7.31 5.07 -18.18
N THR A 35 -6.37 5.90 -18.66
CA THR A 35 -5.23 5.44 -19.46
C THR A 35 -4.01 5.06 -18.62
N LEU A 36 -4.02 5.32 -17.32
CA LEU A 36 -2.92 5.00 -16.42
C LEU A 36 -3.14 3.61 -15.82
N ASP A 37 -2.09 2.79 -15.81
CA ASP A 37 -2.07 1.59 -14.97
C ASP A 37 -1.88 1.95 -13.50
N SER A 38 -1.99 0.95 -12.63
CA SER A 38 -1.90 1.12 -11.18
C SER A 38 -0.58 1.75 -10.73
N ASP A 39 0.52 1.45 -11.41
CA ASP A 39 1.85 1.93 -11.02
C ASP A 39 2.06 3.37 -11.45
N ALA A 40 1.63 3.73 -12.66
CA ALA A 40 1.59 5.10 -13.13
C ALA A 40 0.69 5.97 -12.24
N LEU A 41 -0.48 5.47 -11.84
CA LEU A 41 -1.40 6.20 -10.95
C LEU A 41 -0.79 6.43 -9.56
N ARG A 42 -0.16 5.40 -8.97
CA ARG A 42 0.57 5.54 -7.69
C ARG A 42 1.72 6.54 -7.79
N SER A 43 2.48 6.51 -8.88
CA SER A 43 3.58 7.45 -9.12
C SER A 43 3.08 8.89 -9.21
N VAL A 44 1.97 9.13 -9.92
CA VAL A 44 1.35 10.46 -10.00
C VAL A 44 0.85 10.92 -8.64
N LEU A 45 0.17 10.04 -7.89
CA LEU A 45 -0.34 10.36 -6.55
C LEU A 45 0.79 10.68 -5.57
N ARG A 46 1.89 9.90 -5.58
CA ARG A 46 3.08 10.15 -4.76
C ARG A 46 3.68 11.51 -5.07
N SER A 47 3.90 11.82 -6.35
CA SER A 47 4.42 13.12 -6.78
C SER A 47 3.50 14.30 -6.40
N LEU A 48 2.19 14.08 -6.35
CA LEU A 48 1.24 15.09 -5.86
C LEU A 48 1.40 15.30 -4.36
N CYS A 49 1.48 14.22 -3.57
CA CYS A 49 1.68 14.30 -2.11
C CYS A 49 3.03 14.93 -1.74
N ASP A 50 4.10 14.64 -2.50
CA ASP A 50 5.43 15.23 -2.27
C ASP A 50 5.43 16.75 -2.49
N ARG A 51 4.63 17.24 -3.46
CA ARG A 51 4.51 18.69 -3.74
C ARG A 51 3.50 19.40 -2.85
N HIS A 52 2.53 18.66 -2.32
CA HIS A 52 1.41 19.17 -1.54
C HIS A 52 1.20 18.25 -0.32
N PRO A 53 1.99 18.39 0.76
CA PRO A 53 1.93 17.51 1.93
C PRO A 53 0.55 17.46 2.59
N GLU A 54 -0.25 18.52 2.45
CA GLU A 54 -1.64 18.59 2.89
C GLU A 54 -2.52 17.50 2.25
N LEU A 55 -2.26 17.15 0.99
CA LEU A 55 -2.98 16.07 0.30
C LEU A 55 -2.55 14.70 0.83
N GLY A 56 -1.32 14.57 1.32
CA GLY A 56 -0.84 13.33 1.93
C GLY A 56 -1.66 12.94 3.15
N GLN A 57 -1.99 13.90 4.02
CA GLN A 57 -2.86 13.66 5.17
C GLN A 57 -4.28 13.28 4.75
N GLU A 58 -4.85 13.99 3.78
CA GLU A 58 -6.19 13.68 3.25
C GLU A 58 -6.25 12.26 2.64
N VAL A 59 -5.19 11.83 1.96
CA VAL A 59 -5.08 10.45 1.45
C VAL A 59 -5.03 9.45 2.59
N VAL A 60 -4.25 9.69 3.65
CA VAL A 60 -4.18 8.78 4.82
C VAL A 60 -5.53 8.69 5.52
N ASP A 61 -6.25 9.81 5.67
CA ASP A 61 -7.55 9.87 6.34
C ASP A 61 -8.67 9.21 5.51
N THR A 62 -8.57 9.27 4.18
CA THR A 62 -9.60 8.75 3.26
C THR A 62 -9.33 7.30 2.85
N ALA A 63 -8.06 6.88 2.84
CA ALA A 63 -7.69 5.53 2.45
C ALA A 63 -8.18 4.52 3.51
N PRO A 64 -8.72 3.36 3.09
CA PRO A 64 -9.02 2.30 4.03
C PRO A 64 -7.73 1.85 4.71
N ARG A 65 -7.78 1.66 6.03
CA ARG A 65 -6.64 1.13 6.79
C ARG A 65 -6.17 -0.19 6.15
N PRO A 66 -4.85 -0.39 5.93
CA PRO A 66 -4.35 -1.63 5.36
C PRO A 66 -4.77 -2.80 6.25
N ASN A 67 -5.43 -3.79 5.66
CA ASN A 67 -5.78 -5.02 6.36
C ASN A 67 -4.67 -6.07 6.14
N ILE A 68 -4.62 -7.07 7.02
CA ILE A 68 -3.59 -8.13 6.99
C ILE A 68 -3.50 -8.77 5.60
N THR A 69 -4.64 -9.13 5.00
CA THR A 69 -4.69 -9.79 3.69
C THR A 69 -4.02 -8.94 2.61
N SER A 70 -4.30 -7.65 2.57
CA SER A 70 -3.71 -6.73 1.59
C SER A 70 -2.20 -6.57 1.79
N ALA A 71 -1.72 -6.47 3.04
CA ALA A 71 -0.30 -6.35 3.34
C ALA A 71 0.46 -7.64 2.97
N LEU A 72 -0.05 -8.81 3.38
CA LEU A 72 0.54 -10.10 3.02
C LEU A 72 0.54 -10.36 1.51
N GLN A 73 -0.51 -9.92 0.80
CA GLN A 73 -0.54 -10.01 -0.66
C GLN A 73 0.56 -9.16 -1.31
N VAL A 74 0.80 -7.94 -0.82
CA VAL A 74 1.90 -7.09 -1.30
C VAL A 74 3.24 -7.76 -1.06
N LEU A 75 3.48 -8.30 0.15
CA LEU A 75 4.71 -9.01 0.50
C LEU A 75 4.90 -10.28 -0.35
N SER A 76 3.83 -11.03 -0.61
CA SER A 76 3.86 -12.21 -1.49
C SER A 76 4.21 -11.85 -2.94
N ASN A 77 3.80 -10.67 -3.43
CA ASN A 77 4.21 -10.19 -4.75
C ASN A 77 5.71 -9.87 -4.80
N TYR A 78 6.27 -9.27 -3.75
CA TYR A 78 7.72 -9.06 -3.63
C TYR A 78 8.48 -10.39 -3.62
N GLN A 79 8.00 -11.37 -2.86
CA GLN A 79 8.57 -12.72 -2.82
C GLN A 79 8.49 -13.43 -4.18
N SER A 80 7.37 -13.33 -4.89
CA SER A 80 7.21 -13.88 -6.24
C SER A 80 8.19 -13.24 -7.22
N THR A 81 8.37 -11.92 -7.12
CA THR A 81 9.35 -11.17 -7.92
C THR A 81 10.77 -11.65 -7.62
N LEU A 82 11.12 -11.81 -6.33
CA LEU A 82 12.39 -12.38 -5.89
C LEU A 82 12.63 -13.78 -6.50
N GLN A 83 11.67 -14.69 -6.39
CA GLN A 83 11.77 -16.04 -6.94
C GLN A 83 11.98 -16.03 -8.47
N SER A 84 11.26 -15.15 -9.18
CA SER A 84 11.38 -15.02 -10.64
C SER A 84 12.71 -14.39 -11.10
N SER A 85 13.44 -13.72 -10.20
CA SER A 85 14.70 -13.03 -10.52
C SER A 85 15.92 -13.96 -10.54
N PHE A 86 15.77 -15.18 -10.03
CA PHE A 86 16.84 -16.18 -10.02
C PHE A 86 17.34 -16.49 -11.44
N PRO A 87 18.66 -16.68 -11.62
CA PRO A 87 19.21 -17.08 -12.91
C PRO A 87 18.74 -18.49 -13.29
N LEU A 88 18.49 -18.71 -14.58
CA LEU A 88 18.13 -20.03 -15.09
C LEU A 88 19.37 -20.95 -15.10
N GLY A 89 19.32 -22.00 -14.27
CA GLY A 89 20.39 -23.00 -14.17
C GLY A 89 21.57 -22.57 -13.30
N GLY A 90 22.42 -23.54 -12.96
CA GLY A 90 23.52 -23.35 -12.01
C GLY A 90 23.10 -23.51 -10.55
N ASN A 91 24.01 -23.19 -9.64
CA ASN A 91 23.74 -23.26 -8.20
C ASN A 91 22.97 -21.99 -7.75
N PRO A 92 21.72 -22.12 -7.26
CA PRO A 92 20.93 -20.98 -6.80
C PRO A 92 21.51 -20.32 -5.55
N SER A 93 22.39 -20.99 -4.80
CA SER A 93 23.04 -20.45 -3.59
C SER A 93 24.40 -19.81 -3.84
N SER A 94 24.80 -19.68 -5.11
CA SER A 94 26.08 -19.09 -5.52
C SER A 94 26.14 -17.57 -5.39
N ASP A 95 27.35 -17.01 -5.31
CA ASP A 95 27.59 -15.56 -5.28
C ASP A 95 27.00 -14.84 -6.50
N TYR A 96 26.99 -15.48 -7.67
CA TYR A 96 26.36 -14.90 -8.86
C TYR A 96 24.84 -14.76 -8.69
N ALA A 97 24.18 -15.81 -8.19
CA ALA A 97 22.75 -15.78 -7.92
C ALA A 97 22.42 -14.73 -6.84
N TYR A 98 23.23 -14.65 -5.78
CA TYR A 98 23.10 -13.64 -4.73
C TYR A 98 23.12 -12.23 -5.31
N ASN A 99 24.16 -11.86 -6.05
CA ASN A 99 24.31 -10.51 -6.59
C ASN A 99 23.16 -10.13 -7.53
N ARG A 100 22.57 -11.11 -8.22
CA ARG A 100 21.43 -10.90 -9.12
C ARG A 100 20.13 -10.64 -8.35
N VAL A 101 19.86 -11.40 -7.30
CA VAL A 101 18.58 -11.32 -6.58
C VAL A 101 18.61 -10.37 -5.38
N ARG A 102 19.80 -9.97 -4.91
CA ARG A 102 19.99 -9.10 -3.75
C ARG A 102 19.09 -7.86 -3.75
N PRO A 103 18.94 -7.08 -4.84
CA PRO A 103 18.04 -5.93 -4.85
C PRO A 103 16.58 -6.30 -4.54
N HIS A 104 16.13 -7.48 -4.97
CA HIS A 104 14.77 -7.96 -4.72
C HIS A 104 14.61 -8.47 -3.28
N VAL A 105 15.64 -9.07 -2.69
CA VAL A 105 15.66 -9.42 -1.26
C VAL A 105 15.55 -8.15 -0.42
N MET A 106 16.37 -7.14 -0.71
CA MET A 106 16.35 -5.87 0.02
C MET A 106 14.97 -5.19 -0.06
N ASN A 107 14.37 -5.12 -1.26
CA ASN A 107 13.03 -4.54 -1.42
C ASN A 107 11.95 -5.28 -0.61
N LEU A 108 12.04 -6.62 -0.49
CA LEU A 108 11.12 -7.41 0.34
C LEU A 108 11.34 -7.10 1.83
N LEU A 109 12.59 -7.04 2.29
CA LEU A 109 12.92 -6.74 3.68
C LEU A 109 12.55 -5.30 4.06
N ASP A 110 12.75 -4.33 3.18
CA ASP A 110 12.32 -2.94 3.37
C ASP A 110 10.80 -2.87 3.53
N ALA A 111 10.05 -3.55 2.66
CA ALA A 111 8.59 -3.61 2.77
C ALA A 111 8.14 -4.28 4.09
N LEU A 112 8.83 -5.34 4.51
CA LEU A 112 8.58 -5.98 5.81
C LEU A 112 8.79 -5.00 6.97
N ASN A 113 9.87 -4.22 6.93
CA ASN A 113 10.18 -3.22 7.95
C ASN A 113 9.16 -2.07 7.97
N ASP A 114 8.61 -1.68 6.83
CA ASP A 114 7.59 -0.63 6.75
C ASP A 114 6.22 -1.11 7.27
N PHE A 115 5.81 -2.33 6.93
CA PHE A 115 4.49 -2.85 7.33
C PHE A 115 4.46 -3.34 8.78
N THR A 116 5.54 -3.94 9.28
CA THR A 116 5.53 -4.62 10.58
C THR A 116 5.12 -3.72 11.73
N PRO A 117 5.67 -2.51 11.90
CA PRO A 117 5.25 -1.60 12.98
C PRO A 117 3.77 -1.21 12.95
N HIS A 118 3.09 -1.29 11.80
CA HIS A 118 1.66 -0.99 11.71
C HIS A 118 0.79 -2.04 12.42
N PHE A 119 1.27 -3.28 12.47
CA PHE A 119 0.58 -4.42 13.08
C PHE A 119 1.10 -4.73 14.49
N LEU A 120 1.93 -3.86 15.08
CA LEU A 120 2.44 -4.00 16.44
C LEU A 120 1.88 -2.90 17.36
N PRO A 121 1.88 -3.13 18.69
CA PRO A 121 1.60 -2.08 19.65
C PRO A 121 2.60 -0.90 19.50
N PRO A 122 2.14 0.36 19.62
CA PRO A 122 0.80 0.80 20.00
C PRO A 122 -0.20 0.94 18.83
N ASN A 123 0.22 0.73 17.58
CA ASN A 123 -0.61 0.97 16.40
C ASN A 123 -1.73 -0.07 16.23
N GLU A 124 -1.43 -1.34 16.52
CA GLU A 124 -2.42 -2.41 16.62
C GLU A 124 -2.48 -2.90 18.06
N THR A 125 -3.69 -2.93 18.62
CA THR A 125 -3.92 -3.27 20.03
C THR A 125 -4.54 -4.65 20.19
N HIS A 126 -5.11 -5.24 19.14
CA HIS A 126 -5.69 -6.58 19.19
C HIS A 126 -4.61 -7.63 18.94
N PRO A 127 -4.22 -8.42 19.95
CA PRO A 127 -3.10 -9.36 19.79
C PRO A 127 -3.35 -10.40 18.70
N SER A 128 -4.58 -10.88 18.52
CA SER A 128 -4.92 -11.84 17.46
C SER A 128 -4.60 -11.30 16.06
N THR A 129 -4.82 -10.00 15.81
CA THR A 129 -4.50 -9.34 14.54
C THR A 129 -2.99 -9.32 14.33
N SER A 130 -2.23 -8.89 15.35
CA SER A 130 -0.77 -8.87 15.31
C SER A 130 -0.17 -10.26 15.11
N LEU A 131 -0.64 -11.26 15.85
CA LEU A 131 -0.14 -12.64 15.76
C LEU A 131 -0.44 -13.26 14.38
N ASN A 132 -1.64 -13.03 13.82
CA ASN A 132 -1.97 -13.49 12.47
C ASN A 132 -1.07 -12.84 11.39
N TYR A 133 -0.75 -11.56 11.53
CA TYR A 133 0.19 -10.90 10.63
C TYR A 133 1.60 -11.48 10.78
N LEU A 134 2.08 -11.64 12.02
CA LEU A 134 3.42 -12.15 12.30
C LEU A 134 3.60 -13.58 11.80
N ASP A 135 2.58 -14.44 11.93
CA ASP A 135 2.58 -15.79 11.35
C ASP A 135 2.78 -15.76 9.83
N GLY A 136 2.00 -14.93 9.13
CA GLY A 136 2.13 -14.76 7.69
C GLY A 136 3.50 -14.21 7.25
N VAL A 137 4.06 -13.26 8.01
CA VAL A 137 5.41 -12.73 7.73
C VAL A 137 6.50 -13.76 8.00
N THR A 138 6.38 -14.54 9.08
CA THR A 138 7.33 -15.59 9.42
C THR A 138 7.41 -16.64 8.30
N GLU A 139 6.27 -17.03 7.72
CA GLU A 139 6.23 -17.92 6.55
C GLU A 139 6.96 -17.32 5.32
N ILE A 140 6.88 -16.01 5.11
CA ILE A 140 7.60 -15.33 4.02
C ILE A 140 9.11 -15.36 4.26
N ILE A 141 9.55 -15.10 5.50
CA ILE A 141 10.97 -15.13 5.88
C ILE A 141 11.54 -16.55 5.74
N HIS A 142 10.76 -17.59 6.09
CA HIS A 142 11.15 -18.99 5.92
C HIS A 142 11.48 -19.38 4.48
N GLN A 143 10.97 -18.64 3.50
CA GLN A 143 11.20 -18.88 2.08
C GLN A 143 12.31 -18.01 1.49
N LEU A 144 13.02 -17.22 2.31
CA LEU A 144 14.20 -16.49 1.86
C LEU A 144 15.31 -17.47 1.43
N PRO A 145 16.09 -17.10 0.41
CA PRO A 145 17.15 -17.96 -0.09
C PRO A 145 18.34 -18.01 0.87
N ARG A 146 18.84 -19.22 1.08
CA ARG A 146 20.08 -19.45 1.82
C ARG A 146 21.27 -19.56 0.87
N TRP A 147 22.34 -18.87 1.22
CA TRP A 147 23.55 -18.71 0.40
C TRP A 147 24.70 -19.55 0.94
N ASP A 148 25.56 -20.04 0.04
CA ASP A 148 26.75 -20.80 0.39
C ASP A 148 27.76 -19.94 1.17
N THR A 149 27.86 -18.67 0.79
CA THR A 149 28.69 -17.67 1.46
C THR A 149 27.98 -17.18 2.73
N PRO A 150 28.49 -17.47 3.95
CA PRO A 150 27.75 -17.23 5.20
C PRO A 150 27.36 -15.78 5.42
N HIS A 151 28.21 -14.84 5.01
CA HIS A 151 27.97 -13.39 5.18
C HIS A 151 26.71 -12.89 4.46
N TYR A 152 26.28 -13.57 3.39
CA TYR A 152 25.07 -13.18 2.66
C TYR A 152 23.77 -13.58 3.36
N ASN A 153 23.85 -14.45 4.38
CA ASN A 153 22.70 -14.86 5.19
C ASN A 153 22.44 -13.93 6.38
N LEU A 154 23.30 -12.95 6.64
CA LEU A 154 23.14 -12.02 7.77
C LEU A 154 21.82 -11.24 7.71
N GLU A 155 21.36 -10.91 6.51
CA GLU A 155 20.11 -10.16 6.32
C GLU A 155 18.88 -11.02 6.66
N GLU A 156 18.92 -12.31 6.36
CA GLU A 156 17.90 -13.27 6.77
C GLU A 156 17.91 -13.44 8.29
N GLU A 157 19.09 -13.59 8.89
CA GLU A 157 19.26 -13.69 10.35
C GLU A 157 18.72 -12.45 11.07
N ALA A 158 19.02 -11.26 10.56
CA ALA A 158 18.50 -9.99 11.08
C ALA A 158 16.97 -9.92 10.98
N ALA A 159 16.39 -10.38 9.86
CA ALA A 159 14.93 -10.42 9.70
C ALA A 159 14.27 -11.35 10.73
N TYR A 160 14.85 -12.54 10.97
CA TYR A 160 14.38 -13.42 12.04
C TYR A 160 14.49 -12.78 13.42
N GLU A 161 15.59 -12.09 13.71
CA GLU A 161 15.77 -11.43 15.00
C GLU A 161 14.70 -10.35 15.25
N GLU A 162 14.43 -9.51 14.25
CA GLU A 162 13.42 -8.46 14.35
C GLU A 162 12.00 -9.03 14.50
N ILE A 163 11.64 -10.07 13.72
CA ILE A 163 10.34 -10.72 13.86
C ILE A 163 10.21 -11.48 15.18
N ALA A 164 11.28 -12.09 15.69
CA ALA A 164 11.27 -12.71 17.01
C ALA A 164 11.04 -11.68 18.13
N LYS A 165 11.66 -10.50 18.04
CA LYS A 165 11.40 -9.37 18.96
C LYS A 165 9.93 -8.92 18.88
N ALA A 166 9.38 -8.84 17.67
CA ALA A 166 7.97 -8.48 17.46
C ALA A 166 7.01 -9.51 18.08
N TRP A 167 7.25 -10.81 17.88
CA TRP A 167 6.52 -11.88 18.55
C TRP A 167 6.56 -11.74 20.07
N ALA A 168 7.76 -11.54 20.64
CA ALA A 168 7.93 -11.37 22.09
C ALA A 168 7.18 -10.15 22.63
N LEU A 169 7.18 -9.03 21.88
CA LEU A 169 6.45 -7.82 22.22
C LEU A 169 4.94 -8.08 22.31
N VAL A 170 4.36 -8.68 21.27
CA VAL A 170 2.91 -8.95 21.18
C VAL A 170 2.46 -9.94 22.24
N ILE A 171 3.23 -11.01 22.47
CA ILE A 171 2.91 -12.01 23.51
C ILE A 171 2.93 -11.37 24.90
N ARG A 172 3.94 -10.53 25.19
CA ARG A 172 4.03 -9.83 26.49
C ARG A 172 2.84 -8.90 26.71
N GLU A 173 2.43 -8.17 25.67
CA GLU A 173 1.27 -7.27 25.73
C GLU A 173 -0.02 -8.07 25.96
N ALA A 174 -0.21 -9.18 25.25
CA ALA A 174 -1.37 -10.05 25.40
C ALA A 174 -1.49 -10.60 26.83
N VAL A 175 -0.38 -11.09 27.41
CA VAL A 175 -0.36 -11.60 28.79
C VAL A 175 -0.66 -10.49 29.80
N SER A 176 -0.11 -9.29 29.59
CA SER A 176 -0.32 -8.14 30.48
C SER A 176 -1.77 -7.64 30.43
N GLY A 177 -2.38 -7.59 29.25
CA GLY A 177 -3.79 -7.21 29.07
C GLY A 177 -4.76 -8.18 29.75
N VAL A 178 -4.46 -9.48 29.74
CA VAL A 178 -5.23 -10.51 30.46
C VAL A 178 -5.17 -10.30 31.97
N ALA A 179 -3.99 -9.97 32.51
CA ALA A 179 -3.82 -9.69 33.94
C ALA A 179 -4.61 -8.44 34.38
N ALA A 180 -4.55 -7.36 33.59
CA ALA A 180 -5.32 -6.14 33.85
C ALA A 180 -6.84 -6.39 33.83
N SER A 181 -7.32 -7.16 32.86
CA SER A 181 -8.74 -7.53 32.74
C SER A 181 -9.22 -8.38 33.91
N SER A 182 -8.37 -9.27 34.42
CA SER A 182 -8.67 -10.15 35.56
C SER A 182 -8.76 -9.38 36.89
N CYS A 183 -7.92 -8.35 37.09
CA CYS A 183 -7.97 -7.50 38.28
C CYS A 183 -9.24 -6.61 38.33
N SER A 184 -9.78 -6.21 37.17
CA SER A 184 -11.00 -5.38 37.09
C SER A 184 -12.27 -6.14 37.54
N MET A 185 -12.37 -7.44 37.25
CA MET A 185 -13.54 -8.25 37.64
C MET A 185 -13.59 -8.63 39.13
N GLY A 186 -12.49 -8.51 39.87
CA GLY A 186 -12.41 -8.87 41.30
C GLY A 186 -13.07 -7.88 42.27
N ASN A 187 -13.40 -6.65 41.83
CA ASN A 187 -13.96 -5.60 42.69
C ASN A 187 -15.50 -5.50 42.70
N GLY A 188 -16.20 -6.41 42.01
CA GLY A 188 -17.66 -6.32 41.78
C GLY A 188 -18.58 -7.09 42.71
N ILE A 189 -18.08 -7.82 43.73
CA ILE A 189 -18.92 -8.68 44.58
C ILE A 189 -18.88 -8.22 46.04
N LYS A 190 -19.59 -7.14 46.35
CA LYS A 190 -20.16 -6.88 47.69
C LYS A 190 -21.49 -6.16 47.56
N SER A 191 -22.59 -6.88 47.79
CA SER A 191 -23.90 -6.37 48.19
C SER A 191 -24.48 -7.32 49.21
#